data_AF-A0A975AJG0-F1
#
_entry.id   AF-A0A975AJG0-F1
#
_cell.length_a   1.000
_cell.length_b   1.000
_cell.length_c   1.000
_cell.angle_alpha   90.00
_cell.angle_beta   90.00
_cell.angle_gamma   90.00
#
_symmetry.space_group_name_H-M   'P 1'
#
loop_
_entity.id
_entity.type
_entity.pdbx_description
1 polymer ?
#
loop_
_entity_poly.entity_id
_entity_poly.type
_entity_poly.pdbx_seq_one_letter_code
_entity_poly.pdbx_strand_id
1 'polypeptide(L)'
;MQDNKSKRYSIGWHVFVVLVIIAFGVWGSDKLTWTDQQPLLGTLQNTSSMVFAIAGIWMAYLYPEAISSIVKGRNTNDLTDKLNDDIDDIQRVRLIVGVIALSGFVMASLLAFSVIVPVVQKSPFFSAYPSIVRGIGLILLYSLTYIQLFAVYAVLASNVNFLIRLVNLETKIRLDRKLNPLKGKLRRQSSNDDNNSD
;
A
#
# COMPACT_ATOMS: atom_id res chain seq x y z
N MET A 1 -27.32 -4.22 -6.68
CA MET A 1 -27.65 -2.78 -6.60
C MET A 1 -26.98 -2.02 -5.44
N GLN A 2 -26.58 -2.66 -4.32
CA GLN A 2 -25.85 -1.98 -3.22
C GLN A 2 -24.38 -1.61 -3.53
N ASP A 3 -23.66 -2.40 -4.33
CA ASP A 3 -22.24 -2.14 -4.69
C ASP A 3 -22.04 -0.80 -5.43
N ASN A 4 -23.01 -0.39 -6.26
CA ASN A 4 -22.89 0.83 -7.07
C ASN A 4 -23.07 2.12 -6.25
N LYS A 5 -23.80 2.08 -5.12
CA LYS A 5 -23.92 3.25 -4.23
C LYS A 5 -22.61 3.51 -3.47
N SER A 6 -21.98 2.46 -2.92
CA SER A 6 -20.70 2.58 -2.19
C SER A 6 -19.58 3.14 -3.10
N LYS A 7 -19.46 2.61 -4.32
CA LYS A 7 -18.50 3.10 -5.33
C LYS A 7 -18.75 4.55 -5.72
N ARG A 8 -20.01 4.99 -5.82
CA ARG A 8 -20.36 6.40 -6.12
C ARG A 8 -20.00 7.37 -4.98
N TYR A 9 -20.13 6.96 -3.71
CA TYR A 9 -19.69 7.80 -2.59
C TYR A 9 -18.16 7.88 -2.51
N SER A 10 -17.46 6.77 -2.80
CA SER A 10 -16.00 6.76 -2.90
C SER A 10 -15.50 7.65 -4.04
N ILE A 11 -16.11 7.58 -5.23
CA ILE A 11 -15.74 8.45 -6.36
C ILE A 11 -16.02 9.93 -6.04
N GLY A 12 -17.14 10.21 -5.36
CA GLY A 12 -17.49 11.57 -4.95
C GLY A 12 -16.47 12.17 -3.99
N TRP A 13 -15.94 11.38 -3.06
CA TRP A 13 -14.88 11.81 -2.15
C TRP A 13 -13.57 12.11 -2.88
N HIS A 14 -13.16 11.24 -3.81
CA HIS A 14 -11.96 11.49 -4.63
C HIS A 14 -12.10 12.76 -5.47
N VAL A 15 -13.26 12.98 -6.10
CA VAL A 15 -13.54 14.20 -6.87
C VAL A 15 -13.54 15.43 -5.99
N PHE A 16 -14.13 15.37 -4.80
CA PHE A 16 -14.10 16.48 -3.83
C PHE A 16 -12.67 16.82 -3.41
N VAL A 17 -11.84 15.82 -3.09
CA VAL A 17 -10.45 16.03 -2.73
C VAL A 17 -9.66 16.66 -3.89
N VAL A 18 -9.87 16.20 -5.13
CA VAL A 18 -9.24 16.80 -6.32
C VAL A 18 -9.68 18.26 -6.50
N LEU A 19 -10.96 18.58 -6.31
CA LEU A 19 -11.45 19.96 -6.38
C LEU A 19 -10.84 20.85 -5.29
N VAL A 20 -10.70 20.34 -4.07
CA VAL A 20 -10.02 21.05 -2.97
C VAL A 20 -8.55 21.28 -3.31
N ILE A 21 -7.86 20.29 -3.87
CA ILE A 21 -6.46 20.40 -4.30
C ILE A 21 -6.30 21.48 -5.38
N ILE A 22 -7.20 21.51 -6.37
CA ILE A 22 -7.20 22.53 -7.42
C ILE A 22 -7.46 23.91 -6.83
N ALA A 23 -8.46 24.04 -5.95
CA ALA A 23 -8.79 25.31 -5.31
C ALA A 23 -7.63 25.85 -4.45
N PHE A 24 -6.98 24.99 -3.65
CA PHE A 24 -5.80 25.37 -2.87
C PHE A 24 -4.59 25.68 -3.75
N GLY A 25 -4.39 24.97 -4.86
CA GLY A 25 -3.32 25.22 -5.80
C GLY A 25 -3.46 26.57 -6.51
N VAL A 26 -4.68 26.94 -6.91
CA VAL A 26 -4.98 28.25 -7.53
C VAL A 26 -4.91 29.38 -6.49
N TRP A 27 -5.36 29.15 -5.25
CA TRP A 27 -5.26 30.16 -4.20
C TRP A 27 -3.80 30.38 -3.73
N GLY A 28 -3.01 29.31 -3.71
CA GLY A 28 -1.61 29.34 -3.32
C GLY A 28 -0.66 29.84 -4.41
N SER A 29 -1.07 29.88 -5.69
CA SER A 29 -0.18 30.19 -6.82
C SER A 29 0.42 31.59 -6.77
N ASP A 30 -0.29 32.56 -6.18
CA ASP A 30 0.16 33.93 -6.06
C ASP A 30 0.96 34.21 -4.78
N LYS A 31 0.93 33.28 -3.80
CA LYS A 31 1.57 33.46 -2.48
C LYS A 31 2.77 32.56 -2.23
N LEU A 32 2.86 31.40 -2.88
CA LEU A 32 3.96 30.46 -2.68
C LEU A 32 5.12 30.69 -3.65
N THR A 33 6.32 30.84 -3.09
CA THR A 33 7.55 30.94 -3.88
C THR A 33 8.17 29.55 -4.05
N TRP A 34 9.03 29.38 -5.06
CA TRP A 34 9.76 28.12 -5.31
C TRP A 34 10.52 27.62 -4.07
N THR A 35 11.04 28.54 -3.27
CA THR A 35 11.75 28.25 -2.01
C THR A 35 10.87 27.51 -1.01
N ASP A 36 9.56 27.76 -1.00
CA ASP A 36 8.62 27.13 -0.08
C ASP A 36 8.21 25.72 -0.54
N GLN A 37 8.39 25.42 -1.84
CA GLN A 37 8.02 24.14 -2.44
C GLN A 37 9.15 23.09 -2.32
N GLN A 38 10.41 23.51 -2.25
CA GLN A 38 11.56 22.60 -2.14
C GLN A 38 11.51 21.68 -0.90
N PRO A 39 11.20 22.18 0.32
CA PRO A 39 11.07 21.32 1.48
C PRO A 39 9.96 20.27 1.30
N LEU A 40 8.83 20.66 0.70
CA LEU A 40 7.72 19.76 0.43
C LEU A 40 8.12 18.64 -0.54
N LEU A 41 8.81 18.97 -1.63
CA LEU A 41 9.36 17.99 -2.57
C LEU A 41 10.28 17.00 -1.86
N GLY A 42 11.21 17.50 -1.03
CA GLY A 42 12.15 16.67 -0.27
C GLY A 42 11.45 15.74 0.73
N THR A 43 10.48 16.26 1.49
CA THR A 43 9.67 15.44 2.41
C THR A 43 8.89 14.36 1.66
N LEU A 44 8.28 14.69 0.52
CA LEU A 44 7.53 13.74 -0.28
C LEU A 44 8.41 12.64 -0.88
N GLN A 45 9.60 13.02 -1.38
CA GLN A 45 10.57 12.07 -1.93
C GLN A 45 11.10 11.12 -0.85
N ASN A 46 11.45 11.64 0.33
CA ASN A 46 11.89 10.84 1.47
C ASN A 46 10.79 9.90 1.97
N THR A 47 9.55 10.39 2.04
CA THR A 47 8.41 9.54 2.43
C THR A 47 8.19 8.44 1.40
N SER A 48 8.31 8.75 0.11
CA SER A 48 8.17 7.77 -0.96
C SER A 48 9.26 6.69 -0.95
N SER A 49 10.51 7.06 -0.73
CA SER A 49 11.59 6.07 -0.62
C SER A 49 11.40 5.14 0.58
N MET A 50 10.91 5.66 1.72
CA MET A 50 10.58 4.86 2.89
C MET A 50 9.43 3.88 2.61
N VAL A 51 8.35 4.33 1.98
CA VAL A 51 7.20 3.48 1.62
C VAL A 51 7.60 2.39 0.64
N PHE A 52 8.37 2.75 -0.40
CA PHE A 52 8.92 1.81 -1.38
C PHE A 52 9.78 0.73 -0.70
N ALA A 53 10.67 1.12 0.21
CA ALA A 53 11.53 0.19 0.94
C ALA A 53 10.73 -0.76 1.84
N ILE A 54 9.79 -0.24 2.63
CA ILE A 54 8.95 -1.05 3.53
C ILE A 54 8.12 -2.05 2.71
N ALA A 55 7.43 -1.58 1.66
CA ALA A 55 6.62 -2.45 0.82
C ALA A 55 7.47 -3.53 0.10
N GLY A 56 8.69 -3.19 -0.33
CA GLY A 56 9.63 -4.14 -0.93
C GLY A 56 10.04 -5.26 0.03
N ILE A 57 10.37 -4.92 1.29
CA ILE A 57 10.68 -5.92 2.33
C ILE A 57 9.47 -6.82 2.59
N TRP A 58 8.27 -6.26 2.68
CA TRP A 58 7.04 -7.03 2.86
C TRP A 58 6.80 -8.01 1.70
N MET A 59 7.03 -7.59 0.46
CA MET A 59 6.90 -8.45 -0.71
C MET A 59 7.88 -9.63 -0.64
N ALA A 60 9.13 -9.38 -0.24
CA ALA A 60 10.14 -10.41 -0.06
C ALA A 60 9.78 -11.43 1.04
N TYR A 61 9.17 -10.98 2.13
CA TYR A 61 8.77 -11.86 3.25
C TYR A 61 7.50 -12.65 2.94
N LEU A 62 6.51 -12.02 2.32
CA LEU A 62 5.17 -12.60 2.16
C LEU A 62 5.11 -13.60 1.00
N TYR A 63 5.97 -13.46 -0.02
CA TYR A 63 5.98 -14.33 -1.21
C TYR A 63 7.38 -14.82 -1.61
N PRO A 64 8.06 -15.59 -0.74
CA PRO A 64 9.34 -16.18 -1.10
C PRO A 64 9.21 -17.15 -2.28
N GLU A 65 8.06 -17.83 -2.44
CA GLU A 65 7.81 -18.79 -3.51
C GLU A 65 7.64 -18.14 -4.90
N ALA A 66 7.03 -16.95 -4.97
CA ALA A 66 6.93 -16.20 -6.23
C ALA A 66 8.29 -15.60 -6.66
N ILE A 67 9.10 -15.15 -5.70
CA ILE A 67 10.48 -14.73 -5.98
C ILE A 67 11.34 -15.96 -6.35
N SER A 68 11.17 -17.08 -5.65
CA SER A 68 11.85 -18.36 -5.92
C SER A 68 11.55 -18.87 -7.33
N SER A 69 10.31 -18.79 -7.82
CA SER A 69 9.96 -19.23 -9.17
C SER A 69 10.52 -18.33 -10.28
N ILE A 70 10.54 -17.00 -10.06
CA ILE A 70 11.17 -16.04 -10.96
C ILE A 70 12.70 -16.21 -10.99
N VAL A 71 13.32 -16.44 -9.82
CA VAL A 71 14.79 -16.59 -9.69
C VAL A 71 15.29 -17.97 -10.11
N LYS A 72 14.53 -19.05 -9.88
CA LYS A 72 14.93 -20.43 -10.28
C LYS A 72 14.56 -20.81 -11.71
N GLY A 73 13.89 -19.95 -12.47
CA GLY A 73 13.53 -20.20 -13.87
C GLY A 73 12.97 -21.61 -14.09
N ARG A 74 11.74 -21.90 -13.67
CA ARG A 74 11.16 -23.24 -13.88
C ARG A 74 9.81 -23.21 -14.57
N ASN A 75 9.80 -23.96 -15.67
CA ASN A 75 8.66 -24.42 -16.46
C ASN A 75 7.41 -24.63 -15.60
N THR A 76 6.41 -23.82 -15.91
CA THR A 76 5.01 -23.99 -15.55
C THR A 76 4.55 -25.37 -15.99
N ASN A 77 4.00 -26.19 -15.07
CA ASN A 77 3.01 -27.23 -15.39
C ASN A 77 2.39 -27.92 -14.15
N ASP A 78 2.71 -27.52 -12.91
CA ASP A 78 2.20 -28.27 -11.74
C ASP A 78 1.89 -27.37 -10.54
N LEU A 79 0.90 -26.47 -10.65
CA LEU A 79 0.41 -25.73 -9.48
C LEU A 79 -1.03 -25.19 -9.61
N THR A 80 -1.91 -25.92 -10.27
CA THR A 80 -3.33 -25.53 -10.41
C THR A 80 -4.24 -26.04 -9.28
N ASP A 81 -3.73 -26.81 -8.32
CA ASP A 81 -4.59 -27.56 -7.37
C ASP A 81 -4.67 -26.98 -5.94
N LYS A 82 -4.17 -25.76 -5.69
CA LYS A 82 -4.27 -25.08 -4.37
C LYS A 82 -5.06 -23.76 -4.37
N LEU A 83 -5.68 -23.43 -5.50
CA LEU A 83 -6.14 -22.07 -5.85
C LEU A 83 -7.31 -21.50 -5.03
N ASN A 84 -7.92 -22.26 -4.11
CA ASN A 84 -9.12 -21.80 -3.40
C ASN A 84 -8.85 -21.13 -2.03
N ASP A 85 -7.70 -21.40 -1.39
CA ASP A 85 -7.24 -20.66 -0.18
C ASP A 85 -6.31 -19.46 -0.55
N ASP A 86 -5.88 -19.38 -1.81
CA ASP A 86 -4.86 -18.43 -2.31
C ASP A 86 -5.41 -17.09 -2.85
N ILE A 87 -6.74 -16.93 -3.01
CA ILE A 87 -7.32 -15.74 -3.67
C ILE A 87 -7.07 -14.46 -2.86
N ASP A 88 -7.23 -14.54 -1.53
CA ASP A 88 -6.96 -13.42 -0.62
C ASP A 88 -5.48 -13.05 -0.59
N ASP A 89 -4.61 -14.05 -0.73
CA ASP A 89 -3.17 -13.89 -0.73
C ASP A 89 -2.71 -13.24 -2.06
N ILE A 90 -3.18 -13.73 -3.21
CA ILE A 90 -2.90 -13.11 -4.53
C ILE A 90 -3.38 -11.65 -4.59
N GLN A 91 -4.54 -11.35 -4.00
CA GLN A 91 -5.06 -9.97 -3.95
C GLN A 91 -4.17 -9.06 -3.11
N ARG A 92 -3.62 -9.55 -1.98
CA ARG A 92 -2.66 -8.82 -1.14
C ARG A 92 -1.35 -8.56 -1.89
N VAL A 93 -0.81 -9.55 -2.60
CA VAL A 93 0.38 -9.37 -3.48
C VAL A 93 0.14 -8.22 -4.43
N ARG A 94 -0.97 -8.28 -5.16
CA ARG A 94 -1.28 -7.32 -6.21
C ARG A 94 -1.40 -5.91 -5.66
N LEU A 95 -1.95 -5.77 -4.45
CA LEU A 95 -2.06 -4.50 -3.75
C LEU A 95 -0.67 -3.97 -3.33
N ILE A 96 0.19 -4.81 -2.74
CA ILE A 96 1.56 -4.42 -2.33
C ILE A 96 2.41 -4.04 -3.54
N VAL A 97 2.39 -4.85 -4.61
CA VAL A 97 3.12 -4.56 -5.87
C VAL A 97 2.60 -3.28 -6.51
N GLY A 98 1.28 -3.06 -6.50
CA GLY A 98 0.67 -1.80 -6.93
C GLY A 98 1.19 -0.60 -6.13
N VAL A 99 1.34 -0.74 -4.81
CA VAL A 99 1.88 0.32 -3.95
C VAL A 99 3.36 0.58 -4.21
N ILE A 100 4.17 -0.45 -4.44
CA ILE A 100 5.58 -0.33 -4.81
C ILE A 100 5.72 0.46 -6.12
N ALA A 101 4.95 0.07 -7.14
CA ALA A 101 4.96 0.73 -8.45
C ALA A 101 4.48 2.19 -8.35
N LEU A 102 3.42 2.44 -7.57
CA LEU A 102 2.87 3.77 -7.35
C LEU A 102 3.86 4.69 -6.63
N SER A 103 4.50 4.20 -5.56
CA SER A 103 5.51 4.97 -4.81
C SER A 103 6.73 5.27 -5.68
N GLY A 104 7.23 4.27 -6.43
CA GLY A 104 8.31 4.46 -7.40
C GLY A 104 7.97 5.50 -8.48
N PHE A 105 6.74 5.47 -8.98
CA PHE A 105 6.24 6.46 -9.93
C PHE A 105 6.21 7.88 -9.35
N VAL A 106 5.75 8.05 -8.10
CA VAL A 106 5.77 9.36 -7.42
C VAL A 106 7.19 9.84 -7.26
N MET A 107 8.11 8.97 -6.80
CA MET A 107 9.52 9.33 -6.61
C MET A 107 10.19 9.75 -7.93
N ALA A 108 9.99 8.99 -9.01
CA ALA A 108 10.52 9.31 -10.33
C ALA A 108 9.95 10.64 -10.86
N SER A 109 8.65 10.87 -10.65
CA SER A 109 7.96 12.11 -11.05
C SER A 109 8.50 13.33 -10.30
N LEU A 110 8.76 13.22 -9.00
CA LEU A 110 9.36 14.29 -8.19
C LEU A 110 10.79 14.61 -8.61
N LEU A 111 11.58 13.58 -8.93
CA LEU A 111 12.93 13.74 -9.46
C LEU A 111 12.91 14.48 -10.81
N ALA A 112 12.06 14.04 -11.74
CA ALA A 112 11.91 14.70 -13.04
C ALA A 112 11.46 16.16 -12.87
N PHE A 113 10.47 16.40 -12.00
CA PHE A 113 10.00 17.74 -11.68
C PHE A 113 11.12 18.64 -11.13
N SER A 114 11.93 18.12 -10.21
CA SER A 114 13.04 18.87 -9.59
C SER A 114 14.12 19.28 -10.61
N VAL A 115 14.29 18.52 -11.68
CA VAL A 115 15.20 18.85 -12.80
C VAL A 115 14.55 19.81 -13.80
N ILE A 116 13.26 19.65 -14.10
CA ILE A 116 12.54 20.45 -15.10
C ILE A 116 12.30 21.89 -14.60
N VAL A 117 11.95 22.07 -13.32
CA VAL A 117 11.63 23.40 -12.76
C VAL A 117 12.72 24.45 -13.01
N PRO A 118 14.01 24.22 -12.69
CA PRO A 118 15.04 25.23 -12.94
C PRO A 118 15.22 25.55 -14.43
N VAL A 119 15.02 24.56 -15.32
CA VAL A 119 15.05 24.77 -16.78
C VAL A 119 13.90 25.68 -17.22
N VAL A 120 12.70 25.43 -16.69
CA VAL A 120 11.51 26.25 -16.99
C VAL A 120 11.65 27.67 -16.43
N GLN A 121 12.19 27.83 -15.23
CA GLN A 121 12.42 29.16 -14.62
C GLN A 121 13.40 30.03 -15.40
N LYS A 122 14.38 29.41 -16.09
CA LYS A 122 15.36 30.11 -16.94
C LYS A 122 14.84 30.38 -18.36
N SER A 123 13.70 29.81 -18.74
CA SER A 123 13.10 29.96 -20.06
C SER A 123 12.25 31.24 -20.15
N PRO A 124 12.23 31.94 -21.30
CA PRO A 124 11.39 33.12 -21.51
C PRO A 124 9.89 32.87 -21.32
N PHE A 125 9.43 31.61 -21.41
CA PHE A 125 8.05 31.21 -21.11
C PHE A 125 7.62 31.53 -19.67
N PHE A 126 8.53 31.49 -18.70
CA PHE A 126 8.22 31.82 -17.31
C PHE A 126 7.97 33.32 -17.10
N SER A 127 8.58 34.17 -17.94
CA SER A 127 8.41 35.62 -17.89
C SER A 127 7.02 36.05 -18.37
N ALA A 128 6.42 35.29 -19.30
CA ALA A 128 5.10 35.60 -19.84
C ALA A 128 3.94 35.25 -18.88
N TYR A 129 4.04 34.13 -18.13
CA TYR A 129 2.95 33.66 -17.27
C TYR A 129 3.45 32.97 -15.97
N PRO A 130 4.08 33.71 -15.05
CA PRO A 130 4.67 33.13 -13.84
C PRO A 130 3.64 32.49 -12.89
N SER A 131 2.46 33.09 -12.71
CA SER A 131 1.41 32.56 -11.82
C SER A 131 0.83 31.22 -12.32
N ILE A 132 0.65 31.06 -13.64
CA ILE A 132 0.08 29.82 -14.21
C ILE A 132 1.05 28.66 -14.04
N VAL A 133 2.34 28.87 -14.33
CA VAL A 133 3.37 27.83 -14.17
C VAL A 133 3.50 27.40 -12.70
N ARG A 134 3.46 28.36 -11.77
CA ARG A 134 3.47 28.07 -10.32
C ARG A 134 2.22 27.31 -9.88
N GLY A 135 1.04 27.71 -10.36
CA GLY A 135 -0.21 27.03 -10.05
C GLY A 135 -0.23 25.58 -10.52
N ILE A 136 0.23 25.32 -11.75
CA ILE A 136 0.34 23.95 -12.28
C ILE A 136 1.30 23.10 -11.43
N GLY A 137 2.46 23.66 -11.07
CA GLY A 137 3.43 22.98 -10.19
C GLY A 137 2.84 22.63 -8.82
N LEU A 138 2.08 23.54 -8.22
CA LEU A 138 1.41 23.32 -6.92
C LEU A 138 0.30 22.27 -7.00
N ILE A 139 -0.54 22.34 -8.03
CA ILE A 139 -1.62 21.35 -8.24
C ILE A 139 -1.02 19.97 -8.45
N LEU A 140 0.05 19.86 -9.25
CA LEU A 140 0.77 18.62 -9.44
C LEU A 140 1.36 18.10 -8.12
N LEU A 141 2.04 18.97 -7.36
CA LEU A 141 2.64 18.61 -6.08
C LEU A 141 1.60 18.09 -5.08
N TYR A 142 0.48 18.80 -4.91
CA TYR A 142 -0.61 18.37 -4.04
C TYR A 142 -1.28 17.07 -4.51
N SER A 143 -1.41 16.88 -5.82
CA SER A 143 -1.91 15.62 -6.39
C SER A 143 -0.98 14.45 -6.07
N LEU A 144 0.34 14.65 -6.22
CA LEU A 144 1.34 13.65 -5.84
C LEU A 144 1.32 13.35 -4.34
N THR A 145 1.13 14.37 -3.48
CA THR A 145 0.99 14.18 -2.04
C THR A 145 -0.21 13.30 -1.70
N TYR A 146 -1.34 13.53 -2.38
CA TYR A 146 -2.53 12.70 -2.19
C TYR A 146 -2.29 11.24 -2.58
N ILE A 147 -1.68 11.01 -3.74
CA ILE A 147 -1.30 9.66 -4.20
C ILE A 147 -0.34 9.00 -3.19
N GLN A 148 0.62 9.76 -2.66
CA GLN A 148 1.58 9.25 -1.68
C GLN A 148 0.90 8.89 -0.35
N LEU A 149 -0.05 9.69 0.12
CA LEU A 149 -0.83 9.37 1.33
C LEU A 149 -1.64 8.07 1.15
N PHE A 150 -2.23 7.86 -0.02
CA PHE A 150 -2.90 6.60 -0.34
C PHE A 150 -1.93 5.41 -0.31
N ALA A 151 -0.73 5.57 -0.88
CA ALA A 151 0.32 4.55 -0.84
C ALA A 151 0.73 4.19 0.61
N VAL A 152 0.96 5.21 1.46
CA VAL A 152 1.26 5.03 2.89
C VAL A 152 0.14 4.25 3.59
N TYR A 153 -1.12 4.65 3.38
CA TYR A 153 -2.27 3.98 3.98
C TYR A 153 -2.36 2.52 3.56
N ALA A 154 -2.16 2.21 2.29
CA ALA A 154 -2.21 0.86 1.76
C ALA A 154 -1.12 -0.06 2.38
N VAL A 155 0.11 0.44 2.54
CA VAL A 155 1.16 -0.30 3.27
C VAL A 155 0.77 -0.51 4.72
N LEU A 156 0.28 0.54 5.39
CA LEU A 156 -0.10 0.46 6.79
C LEU A 156 -1.22 -0.57 7.02
N ALA A 157 -2.24 -0.58 6.16
CA ALA A 157 -3.34 -1.53 6.20
C ALA A 157 -2.84 -2.97 6.02
N SER A 158 -1.90 -3.20 5.08
CA SER A 158 -1.25 -4.50 4.90
C SER A 158 -0.52 -4.94 6.18
N ASN A 159 0.24 -4.04 6.79
CA ASN A 159 1.01 -4.33 8.01
C ASN A 159 0.10 -4.65 9.20
N VAL A 160 -0.98 -3.89 9.39
CA VAL A 160 -1.95 -4.12 10.47
C VAL A 160 -2.68 -5.45 10.26
N ASN A 161 -3.10 -5.74 9.03
CA ASN A 161 -3.80 -6.98 8.72
C ASN A 161 -2.90 -8.20 8.98
N PHE A 162 -1.61 -8.10 8.65
CA PHE A 162 -0.63 -9.11 8.98
C PHE A 162 -0.44 -9.26 10.50
N LEU A 163 -0.32 -8.15 11.24
CA LEU A 163 -0.19 -8.16 12.69
C LEU A 163 -1.38 -8.85 13.37
N ILE A 164 -2.61 -8.56 12.93
CA ILE A 164 -3.82 -9.20 13.44
C ILE A 164 -3.78 -10.71 13.16
N ARG A 165 -3.34 -11.13 11.96
CA ARG A 165 -3.16 -12.54 11.62
C ARG A 165 -2.16 -13.23 12.54
N LEU A 166 -1.04 -12.58 12.86
CA LEU A 166 -0.04 -13.11 13.78
C LEU A 166 -0.60 -13.32 15.20
N VAL A 167 -1.29 -12.32 15.75
CA VAL A 167 -1.87 -12.40 17.11
C VAL A 167 -2.94 -13.50 17.18
N ASN A 168 -3.77 -13.63 16.15
CA ASN A 168 -4.77 -14.68 16.07
C ASN A 168 -4.14 -16.08 15.97
N LEU A 169 -3.04 -16.21 15.22
CA LEU A 169 -2.32 -17.47 15.11
C LEU A 169 -1.66 -17.89 16.43
N GLU A 170 -1.02 -16.96 17.13
CA GLU A 170 -0.44 -17.21 18.45
C GLU A 170 -1.51 -17.67 19.44
N THR A 171 -2.67 -17.01 19.41
CA THR A 171 -3.81 -17.36 20.27
C THR A 171 -4.31 -18.78 20.00
N LYS A 172 -4.45 -19.18 18.72
CA LYS A 172 -4.82 -20.55 18.35
C LYS A 172 -3.81 -21.57 18.85
N ILE A 173 -2.51 -21.34 18.63
CA ILE A 173 -1.44 -22.23 19.09
C ILE A 173 -1.46 -22.39 20.62
N ARG A 174 -1.71 -21.29 21.35
CA ARG A 174 -1.80 -21.32 22.81
C ARG A 174 -3.02 -22.12 23.29
N LEU A 175 -4.16 -22.00 22.61
CA LEU A 175 -5.37 -22.76 22.92
C LEU A 175 -5.15 -24.26 22.67
N ASP A 176 -4.65 -24.63 21.50
CA ASP A 176 -4.38 -26.03 21.15
C ASP A 176 -3.41 -26.69 22.12
N ARG A 177 -2.36 -25.96 22.54
CA ARG A 177 -1.42 -26.44 23.56
C ARG A 177 -2.09 -26.75 24.90
N LYS A 178 -3.10 -25.97 25.31
CA LYS A 178 -3.85 -26.19 26.55
C LYS A 178 -4.91 -27.29 26.42
N LEU A 179 -5.54 -27.40 25.25
CA LEU A 179 -6.60 -28.37 24.97
C LEU A 179 -6.08 -29.79 24.71
N ASN A 180 -4.91 -29.92 24.09
CA ASN A 180 -4.33 -31.22 23.74
C ASN A 180 -4.20 -32.21 24.93
N PRO A 181 -3.61 -31.83 26.09
CA PRO A 181 -3.54 -32.73 27.23
C PRO A 181 -4.91 -33.04 27.86
N LEU A 182 -5.88 -32.12 27.79
CA LEU A 182 -7.24 -32.33 28.30
C LEU A 182 -8.00 -33.33 27.43
N LYS A 183 -7.88 -33.21 26.11
CA LYS A 183 -8.45 -34.16 25.15
C LYS A 183 -7.90 -35.56 25.36
N GLY A 184 -6.60 -35.67 25.66
CA GLY A 184 -5.96 -36.94 26.01
C GLY A 184 -6.52 -37.58 27.30
N LYS A 185 -6.81 -36.78 28.33
CA LYS A 185 -7.42 -37.26 29.58
C LYS A 185 -8.87 -37.71 29.39
N LEU A 186 -9.68 -36.92 28.68
CA LEU A 186 -11.08 -37.26 28.37
C LEU A 186 -11.18 -38.57 27.58
N ARG A 187 -10.29 -38.78 26.60
CA ARG A 187 -10.28 -40.00 25.80
C ARG A 187 -9.90 -41.24 26.61
N ARG A 188 -9.01 -41.10 27.60
CA ARG A 188 -8.65 -42.20 28.51
C ARG A 188 -9.77 -42.54 29.48
N GLN A 189 -10.52 -41.53 29.93
CA GLN A 189 -11.65 -41.74 30.84
C GLN A 189 -12.81 -42.46 30.14
N SER A 190 -13.19 -42.01 28.93
CA SER A 190 -14.20 -42.69 28.11
C SER A 190 -13.85 -44.16 27.83
N SER A 191 -12.58 -44.45 27.54
CA SER A 191 -12.13 -45.83 27.28
C SER A 191 -12.14 -46.73 28.52
N ASN A 192 -12.05 -46.16 29.73
CA ASN A 192 -12.14 -46.92 30.98
C ASN A 192 -13.60 -47.17 31.37
N ASP A 193 -14.51 -46.25 31.07
CA ASP A 193 -15.94 -46.42 31.32
C ASP A 193 -16.52 -47.50 30.40
N ASP A 194 -16.09 -47.57 29.12
CA ASP A 194 -16.52 -48.61 28.18
C ASP A 194 -16.07 -50.03 28.60
N ASN A 195 -14.85 -50.19 29.15
CA ASN A 195 -14.32 -51.48 29.59
C ASN A 195 -14.92 -52.01 30.91
N ASN A 196 -15.62 -51.17 31.68
CA ASN A 196 -16.23 -51.54 32.95
C ASN A 196 -17.76 -51.74 32.83
N SER A 197 -18.26 -51.73 31.59
CA SER A 197 -19.68 -51.89 31.24
C SER A 197 -20.03 -53.29 30.69
N ASP A 198 -19.03 -54.14 30.48
CA ASP A 198 -19.14 -55.57 30.10
C ASP A 198 -18.84 -56.48 31.30
#